data_AF-A0A2D9RDW6-F1
#
_entry.id   AF-A0A2D9RDW6-F1
#
_cell.length_a   1.000
_cell.length_b   1.000
_cell.length_c   1.000
_cell.angle_alpha   90.00
_cell.angle_beta   90.00
_cell.angle_gamma   90.00
#
_symmetry.space_group_name_H-M   'P 1'
#
loop_
_entity.id
_entity.type
_entity.pdbx_description
1 polymer ?
#
loop_
_entity_poly.entity_id
_entity_poly.type
_entity_poly.pdbx_seq_one_letter_code
_entity_poly.pdbx_strand_id
1 'polypeptide(L)'
;MYRMLSLFCLSLGLAACATPEPPESTPGGDVLAVRLSMNEWVVENLMDAGIPDNAHATLTFTEDGAVSGSTGCNRYNGTWTLSGDQLVFGPIASTRRACFGALNDMEQKFLSVLQEPATLSLDQTGLLRLQSANGSIEAR
;
A
#
# COMPACT_ATOMS: atom_id res chain seq x y z
N MET A 1 -30.06 41.02 61.81
CA MET A 1 -29.75 39.58 61.77
C MET A 1 -29.83 39.13 60.31
N TYR A 2 -28.67 38.86 59.71
CA TYR A 2 -28.35 38.01 58.54
C TYR A 2 -29.50 37.66 57.56
N ARG A 3 -29.46 38.02 56.27
CA ARG A 3 -28.71 37.37 55.16
C ARG A 3 -29.40 37.84 53.85
N MET A 4 -28.87 37.87 52.65
CA MET A 4 -27.55 37.70 52.05
C MET A 4 -27.82 37.93 50.55
N LEU A 5 -27.19 38.94 49.97
CA LEU A 5 -27.20 39.22 48.53
C LEU A 5 -26.49 38.05 47.82
N SER A 6 -27.06 37.47 46.76
CA SER A 6 -26.32 36.60 45.84
C SER A 6 -26.96 36.69 44.45
N LEU A 7 -26.36 37.51 43.60
CA LEU A 7 -26.49 37.41 42.15
C LEU A 7 -25.83 36.09 41.72
N PHE A 8 -26.60 35.20 41.09
CA PHE A 8 -26.05 34.09 40.32
C PHE A 8 -26.06 34.49 38.85
N CYS A 9 -24.87 34.75 38.33
CA CYS A 9 -24.59 34.89 36.90
C CYS A 9 -23.79 33.64 36.53
N LEU A 10 -24.30 32.75 35.66
CA LEU A 10 -23.44 31.78 34.96
C LEU A 10 -24.13 31.14 33.74
N SER A 11 -23.73 31.67 32.58
CA SER A 11 -23.49 31.02 31.27
C SER A 11 -24.44 29.96 30.70
N LEU A 12 -25.10 30.35 29.60
CA LEU A 12 -25.56 29.46 28.51
C LEU A 12 -24.39 28.67 27.93
N GLY A 13 -24.45 27.34 27.97
CA GLY A 13 -23.56 26.47 27.21
C GLY A 13 -24.07 26.31 25.78
N LEU A 14 -23.31 26.83 24.81
CA LEU A 14 -23.49 26.46 23.41
C LEU A 14 -22.94 25.04 23.20
N ALA A 15 -23.82 24.11 22.81
CA ALA A 15 -23.40 22.82 22.28
C ALA A 15 -22.76 23.04 20.89
N ALA A 16 -21.44 22.93 20.82
CA ALA A 16 -20.72 22.92 19.55
C ALA A 16 -20.96 21.56 18.86
N CYS A 17 -21.51 21.57 17.65
CA CYS A 17 -21.51 20.42 16.77
C CYS A 17 -20.06 20.13 16.37
N ALA A 18 -19.48 19.05 16.91
CA ALA A 18 -18.25 18.51 16.36
C ALA A 18 -18.59 17.78 15.06
N THR A 19 -18.30 18.42 13.93
CA THR A 19 -18.29 17.75 12.62
C THR A 19 -17.12 16.77 12.62
N PRO A 20 -17.31 15.47 12.34
CA PRO A 20 -16.18 14.57 12.17
C PRO A 20 -15.37 15.03 10.94
N GLU A 21 -14.13 15.42 11.18
CA GLU A 21 -13.18 15.76 10.14
C GLU A 21 -12.84 14.50 9.34
N PRO A 22 -12.87 14.53 7.99
CA PRO A 22 -12.33 13.42 7.19
C PRO A 22 -10.89 13.16 7.62
N PRO A 23 -10.40 11.90 7.62
CA PRO A 23 -9.02 11.63 7.98
C PRO A 23 -8.11 12.50 7.10
N GLU A 24 -7.35 13.40 7.74
CA GLU A 24 -6.41 14.28 7.05
C GLU A 24 -5.46 13.40 6.23
N SER A 25 -5.52 13.53 4.90
CA SER A 25 -4.60 12.88 3.99
C SER A 25 -3.20 13.37 4.31
N THR A 26 -2.36 12.47 4.82
CA THR A 26 -0.97 12.78 5.14
C THR A 26 -0.27 13.22 3.84
N PRO A 27 0.33 14.42 3.76
CA PRO A 27 0.95 14.93 2.54
C PRO A 27 2.01 14.01 1.92
N GLY A 28 2.60 13.11 2.72
CA GLY A 28 3.55 12.08 2.28
C GLY A 28 2.93 10.94 1.48
N GLY A 29 1.66 10.58 1.73
CA GLY A 29 0.98 9.49 1.03
C GLY A 29 0.71 9.83 -0.43
N ASP A 30 0.30 11.09 -0.70
CA ASP A 30 -0.01 11.54 -2.05
C ASP A 30 1.25 11.62 -2.94
N VAL A 31 2.37 12.11 -2.42
CA VAL A 31 3.64 12.13 -3.18
C VAL A 31 4.21 10.73 -3.41
N LEU A 32 4.06 9.82 -2.44
CA LEU A 32 4.47 8.42 -2.62
C LEU A 32 3.60 7.70 -3.64
N ALA A 33 2.28 7.94 -3.62
CA ALA A 33 1.35 7.39 -4.59
C ALA A 33 1.71 7.80 -6.02
N VAL A 34 1.96 9.10 -6.24
CA VAL A 34 2.39 9.62 -7.56
C VAL A 34 3.72 8.99 -7.99
N ARG A 35 4.72 8.92 -7.10
CA ARG A 35 6.01 8.29 -7.44
C ARG A 35 5.86 6.81 -7.78
N LEU A 36 4.98 6.10 -7.06
CA LEU A 36 4.71 4.69 -7.29
C LEU A 36 4.07 4.46 -8.66
N SER A 37 3.21 5.38 -9.13
CA SER A 37 2.49 5.27 -10.39
C SER A 37 3.23 5.79 -11.63
N MET A 38 4.42 6.37 -11.46
CA MET A 38 5.21 6.92 -12.58
C MET A 38 6.06 5.87 -13.31
N ASN A 39 6.26 4.69 -12.74
CA ASN A 39 7.22 3.70 -13.21
C ASN A 39 6.58 2.31 -13.38
N GLU A 40 7.16 1.51 -14.27
CA GLU A 40 7.11 0.05 -14.14
C GLU A 40 8.27 -0.38 -13.26
N TRP A 41 7.97 -1.10 -12.18
CA TRP A 41 8.95 -1.59 -11.22
C TRP A 41 9.33 -3.02 -11.57
N VAL A 42 10.59 -3.27 -11.91
CA VAL A 42 11.13 -4.59 -12.21
C VAL A 42 11.64 -5.22 -10.93
N VAL A 43 11.14 -6.41 -10.59
CA VAL A 43 11.53 -7.09 -9.35
C VAL A 43 12.95 -7.63 -9.44
N GLU A 44 13.75 -7.31 -8.45
CA GLU A 44 15.14 -7.76 -8.31
C GLU A 44 15.27 -8.81 -7.18
N ASN A 45 14.39 -8.74 -6.16
CA ASN A 45 14.41 -9.64 -5.02
C ASN A 45 13.00 -10.02 -4.56
N LEU A 46 12.82 -11.30 -4.25
CA LEU A 46 11.61 -11.84 -3.63
C LEU A 46 12.00 -12.65 -2.37
N MET A 47 11.48 -12.24 -1.21
CA MET A 47 11.72 -12.89 0.08
C MET A 47 13.22 -13.07 0.41
N ASP A 48 14.00 -12.03 0.12
CA ASP A 48 15.46 -11.95 0.35
C ASP A 48 16.27 -13.08 -0.35
N ALA A 49 15.71 -13.73 -1.38
CA ALA A 49 16.29 -14.86 -2.10
C ALA A 49 16.67 -14.56 -3.57
N GLY A 50 16.49 -13.32 -4.04
CA GLY A 50 16.66 -12.98 -5.46
C GLY A 50 15.54 -13.56 -6.34
N ILE A 51 15.72 -13.49 -7.66
CA ILE A 51 14.80 -14.09 -8.65
C ILE A 51 15.57 -14.96 -9.67
N PRO A 52 14.94 -15.96 -10.31
CA PRO A 52 15.57 -16.72 -11.38
C PRO A 52 15.98 -15.83 -12.57
N ASP A 53 17.13 -16.09 -13.18
CA ASP A 53 17.68 -15.28 -14.30
C ASP A 53 16.72 -15.12 -15.49
N ASN A 54 15.85 -16.11 -15.72
CA ASN A 54 14.87 -16.10 -16.80
C ASN A 54 13.49 -15.56 -16.38
N ALA A 55 13.33 -15.14 -15.13
CA ALA A 55 12.12 -14.51 -14.65
C ALA A 55 12.14 -13.01 -14.96
N HIS A 56 11.01 -12.50 -15.45
CA HIS A 56 10.79 -11.07 -15.59
C HIS A 56 9.48 -10.73 -14.89
N ALA A 57 9.58 -10.38 -13.61
CA ALA A 57 8.45 -9.98 -12.78
C ALA A 57 8.41 -8.45 -12.66
N THR A 58 7.21 -7.88 -12.77
CA THR A 58 7.00 -6.44 -12.78
C THR A 58 5.77 -6.04 -11.96
N LEU A 59 5.79 -4.83 -11.42
CA LEU A 59 4.65 -4.14 -10.82
C LEU A 59 4.45 -2.79 -11.50
N THR A 60 3.25 -2.51 -11.96
CA THR A 60 2.86 -1.21 -12.51
C THR A 60 1.63 -0.73 -11.77
N PHE A 61 1.74 0.44 -11.15
CA PHE A 61 0.67 1.10 -10.42
C PHE A 61 0.16 2.26 -11.27
N THR A 62 -1.15 2.50 -11.26
CA THR A 62 -1.75 3.64 -11.94
C THR A 62 -2.48 4.54 -10.95
N GLU A 63 -2.56 5.84 -11.25
CA GLU A 63 -3.18 6.84 -10.37
C GLU A 63 -4.68 6.59 -10.13
N ASP A 64 -5.36 5.88 -11.02
CA ASP A 64 -6.75 5.45 -10.86
C ASP A 64 -6.91 4.22 -9.94
N GLY A 65 -5.83 3.77 -9.30
CA GLY A 65 -5.85 2.71 -8.29
C GLY A 65 -5.78 1.30 -8.86
N ALA A 66 -5.34 1.12 -10.10
CA ALA A 66 -5.09 -0.21 -10.66
C ALA A 66 -3.62 -0.63 -10.48
N VAL A 67 -3.42 -1.93 -10.26
CA VAL A 67 -2.10 -2.56 -10.26
C VAL A 67 -2.09 -3.71 -11.25
N SER A 68 -1.01 -3.86 -12.01
CA SER A 68 -0.85 -4.96 -12.95
C SER A 68 0.61 -5.30 -13.18
N GLY A 69 0.88 -6.42 -13.83
CA GLY A 69 2.24 -6.77 -14.19
C GLY A 69 2.41 -8.24 -14.57
N SER A 70 3.63 -8.73 -14.36
CA SER A 70 4.05 -10.11 -14.57
C SER A 70 4.59 -10.69 -13.27
N THR A 71 4.27 -11.94 -12.96
CA THR A 71 4.92 -12.70 -11.88
C THR A 71 6.18 -13.46 -12.36
N GLY A 72 6.59 -13.23 -13.61
CA GLY A 72 7.57 -14.05 -14.34
C GLY A 72 6.92 -15.24 -15.05
N CYS A 73 5.91 -15.87 -14.44
CA CYS A 73 5.14 -16.96 -15.06
C CYS A 73 3.81 -16.51 -15.67
N ASN A 74 3.03 -15.67 -14.99
CA ASN A 74 1.71 -15.24 -15.43
C ASN A 74 1.59 -13.73 -15.41
N ARG A 75 0.58 -13.22 -16.13
CA ARG A 75 0.16 -11.83 -15.99
C ARG A 75 -0.86 -11.74 -14.87
N TYR A 76 -0.82 -10.65 -14.12
CA TYR A 76 -1.79 -10.37 -13.07
C TYR A 76 -2.32 -8.95 -13.16
N ASN A 77 -3.48 -8.74 -12.55
CA ASN A 77 -4.10 -7.44 -12.41
C ASN A 77 -4.94 -7.39 -11.11
N GLY A 78 -5.15 -6.18 -10.61
CA GLY A 78 -5.96 -5.92 -9.44
C GLY A 78 -6.05 -4.43 -9.15
N THR A 79 -6.34 -4.09 -7.90
CA THR A 79 -6.39 -2.71 -7.44
C THR A 79 -5.46 -2.48 -6.26
N TRP A 80 -5.16 -1.23 -5.96
CA TRP A 80 -4.36 -0.84 -4.81
C TRP A 80 -4.87 0.46 -4.20
N THR A 81 -4.55 0.65 -2.92
CA THR A 81 -4.74 1.91 -2.20
C THR A 81 -3.54 2.14 -1.29
N LEU A 82 -3.17 3.40 -1.07
CA LEU A 82 -2.08 3.78 -0.18
C LEU A 82 -2.58 4.77 0.88
N SER A 83 -2.27 4.50 2.14
CA SER A 83 -2.54 5.41 3.26
C SER A 83 -1.26 5.59 4.07
N GLY A 84 -0.63 6.75 3.95
CA GLY A 84 0.73 6.95 4.46
C GLY A 84 1.73 6.08 3.68
N ASP A 85 2.37 5.15 4.38
CA ASP A 85 3.25 4.12 3.80
C ASP A 85 2.57 2.73 3.72
N GLN A 86 1.32 2.61 4.16
CA GLN A 86 0.60 1.34 4.14
C GLN A 86 -0.08 1.13 2.78
N LEU A 87 0.48 0.24 1.97
CA LEU A 87 -0.06 -0.21 0.70
C LEU A 87 -0.99 -1.40 0.93
N VAL A 88 -2.19 -1.34 0.37
CA VAL A 88 -3.17 -2.43 0.43
C VAL A 88 -3.58 -2.78 -0.99
N PHE A 89 -3.51 -4.07 -1.31
CA PHE A 89 -3.99 -4.61 -2.57
C PHE A 89 -5.45 -5.04 -2.43
N GLY A 90 -6.26 -4.75 -3.46
CA GLY A 90 -7.57 -5.36 -3.61
C GLY A 90 -7.47 -6.77 -4.20
N PRO A 91 -8.58 -7.31 -4.72
CA PRO A 91 -8.59 -8.62 -5.35
C PRO A 91 -7.57 -8.72 -6.49
N ILE A 92 -6.62 -9.65 -6.38
CA ILE A 92 -5.65 -9.96 -7.43
C ILE A 92 -6.16 -11.13 -8.28
N ALA A 93 -6.21 -10.95 -9.59
CA ALA A 93 -6.42 -11.98 -10.58
C ALA A 93 -5.13 -12.27 -11.34
N SER A 94 -4.87 -13.54 -11.66
CA SER A 94 -3.75 -13.98 -12.48
C SER A 94 -4.22 -14.89 -13.61
N THR A 95 -3.52 -14.87 -14.74
CA THR A 95 -3.68 -15.89 -15.78
C THR A 95 -3.24 -17.26 -15.27
N ARG A 96 -3.55 -18.34 -16.00
CA ARG A 96 -3.24 -19.72 -15.60
C ARG A 96 -2.39 -20.46 -16.64
N ARG A 97 -1.33 -19.84 -17.12
CA ARG A 97 -0.27 -20.53 -17.87
C ARG A 97 0.45 -21.47 -16.92
N ALA A 98 0.70 -22.69 -17.39
CA ALA A 98 1.52 -23.64 -16.65
C ALA A 98 3.00 -23.25 -16.75
N CYS A 99 3.64 -23.09 -15.59
CA CYS A 99 5.09 -23.06 -15.44
C CYS A 99 5.52 -24.17 -14.49
N PHE A 100 6.83 -24.45 -14.44
CA PHE A 100 7.37 -25.53 -13.63
C PHE A 100 8.58 -25.05 -12.82
N GLY A 101 8.87 -25.76 -11.73
CA GLY A 101 10.01 -25.51 -10.87
C GLY A 101 10.03 -24.09 -10.30
N ALA A 102 11.21 -23.47 -10.32
CA ALA A 102 11.46 -22.17 -9.68
C ALA A 102 10.50 -21.04 -10.13
N LEU A 103 10.04 -21.04 -11.39
CA LEU A 103 9.10 -20.03 -11.87
C LEU A 103 7.71 -20.17 -11.26
N ASN A 104 7.24 -21.40 -11.05
CA ASN A 104 5.95 -21.64 -10.39
C ASN A 104 6.05 -21.26 -8.91
N ASP A 105 7.13 -21.65 -8.23
CA ASP A 105 7.34 -21.33 -6.81
C ASP A 105 7.46 -19.82 -6.58
N MET A 106 8.16 -19.13 -7.50
CA MET A 106 8.26 -17.67 -7.50
C MET A 106 6.89 -17.01 -7.67
N GLU A 107 6.07 -17.46 -8.61
CA GLU A 107 4.72 -16.90 -8.80
C GLU A 107 3.87 -17.03 -7.53
N GLN A 108 3.86 -18.21 -6.89
CA GLN A 108 3.07 -18.41 -5.67
C GLN A 108 3.53 -17.48 -4.56
N LYS A 109 4.85 -17.34 -4.37
CA LYS A 109 5.44 -16.43 -3.40
C LYS A 109 5.10 -14.97 -3.69
N PHE A 110 5.25 -14.54 -4.94
CA PHE A 110 4.93 -13.19 -5.37
C PHE A 110 3.46 -12.86 -5.08
N LEU A 111 2.53 -13.73 -5.51
CA LEU A 111 1.09 -13.53 -5.27
C LEU A 111 0.73 -13.57 -3.78
N SER A 112 1.46 -14.32 -2.96
CA SER A 112 1.23 -14.35 -1.50
C SER A 112 1.59 -13.02 -0.83
N VAL A 113 2.63 -12.32 -1.30
CA VAL A 113 2.98 -10.97 -0.80
C VAL A 113 1.88 -9.98 -1.14
N LEU A 114 1.30 -10.07 -2.34
CA LEU A 114 0.21 -9.19 -2.78
C LEU A 114 -1.15 -9.48 -2.10
N GLN A 115 -1.28 -10.57 -1.35
CA GLN A 115 -2.52 -10.89 -0.62
C GLN A 115 -2.58 -10.22 0.75
N GLU A 116 -1.47 -9.64 1.21
CA GLU A 116 -1.36 -9.00 2.51
C GLU A 116 -1.09 -7.50 2.35
N PRO A 117 -1.53 -6.67 3.31
CA PRO A 117 -1.07 -5.30 3.41
C PRO A 117 0.46 -5.26 3.48
N ALA A 118 1.07 -4.32 2.76
CA ALA A 118 2.51 -4.12 2.72
C ALA A 118 2.89 -2.72 3.18
N THR A 119 3.92 -2.60 4.02
CA THR A 119 4.58 -1.33 4.26
C THR A 119 5.49 -1.02 3.07
N LEU A 120 5.29 0.15 2.47
CA LEU A 120 6.03 0.64 1.33
C LEU A 120 7.18 1.52 1.79
N SER A 121 8.37 1.29 1.24
CA SER A 121 9.49 2.21 1.36
C SER A 121 10.15 2.41 0.00
N LEU A 122 10.46 3.66 -0.34
CA LEU A 122 11.18 4.01 -1.56
C LEU A 122 12.39 4.86 -1.19
N ASP A 123 13.58 4.30 -1.39
CA ASP A 123 14.82 4.95 -0.98
C ASP A 123 15.29 6.02 -2.00
N GLN A 124 16.43 6.66 -1.70
CA GLN A 124 17.02 7.70 -2.56
C GLN A 124 17.67 7.13 -3.83
N THR A 125 17.95 5.83 -3.86
CA THR A 125 18.50 5.13 -5.03
C THR A 125 17.40 4.72 -6.01
N GLY A 126 16.13 4.82 -5.61
CA GLY A 126 14.99 4.34 -6.38
C GLY A 126 14.66 2.88 -6.12
N LEU A 127 15.14 2.27 -5.03
CA LEU A 127 14.72 0.93 -4.65
C LEU A 127 13.36 1.01 -3.97
N LEU A 128 12.34 0.43 -4.61
CA LEU A 128 11.07 0.13 -3.98
C LEU A 128 11.22 -1.13 -3.15
N ARG A 129 10.84 -1.09 -1.88
CA ARG A 129 10.64 -2.26 -1.04
C ARG A 129 9.21 -2.30 -0.52
N LEU A 130 8.55 -3.44 -0.71
CA LEU A 130 7.24 -3.77 -0.17
C LEU A 130 7.43 -4.86 0.88
N GLN A 131 7.11 -4.57 2.14
CA GLN A 131 7.22 -5.52 3.24
C GLN A 131 5.83 -5.94 3.72
N SER A 132 5.47 -7.20 3.50
CA SER A 132 4.20 -7.79 3.96
C SER A 132 4.44 -8.85 5.05
N ALA A 133 3.35 -9.37 5.62
CA ALA A 133 3.39 -10.52 6.52
C ALA A 133 3.89 -11.82 5.84
N ASN A 134 3.66 -11.95 4.53
CA ASN A 134 4.05 -13.13 3.76
C ASN A 134 5.46 -13.01 3.16
N GLY A 135 6.12 -11.86 3.27
CA GLY A 135 7.48 -11.64 2.78
C GLY A 135 7.69 -10.28 2.14
N SER A 136 8.81 -10.13 1.44
CA SER A 136 9.24 -8.88 0.83
C SER A 136 9.34 -8.97 -0.71
N ILE A 137 9.09 -7.84 -1.37
CA ILE A 137 9.47 -7.60 -2.77
C ILE A 137 10.39 -6.38 -2.80
N GLU A 138 11.49 -6.47 -3.54
CA GLU A 138 12.32 -5.32 -3.91
C GLU A 138 12.35 -5.15 -5.43
N ALA A 139 12.19 -3.91 -5.90
CA ALA A 139 12.05 -3.60 -7.32
C ALA A 139 12.62 -2.21 -7.69
N ARG A 140 12.97 -2.02 -8.96
CA ARG A 140 13.49 -0.76 -9.51
C ARG A 140 12.86 -0.40 -10.85
#